data_AF-A0A3D2RRG4-F1
#
_entry.id   AF-A0A3D2RRG4-F1
#
_cell.length_a   1.000
_cell.length_b   1.000
_cell.length_c   1.000
_cell.angle_alpha   90.00
_cell.angle_beta   90.00
_cell.angle_gamma   90.00
#
_symmetry.space_group_name_H-M   'P 1'
#
loop_
_entity.id
_entity.type
_entity.pdbx_description
1 polymer ?
#
loop_
_entity_poly.entity_id
_entity_poly.type
_entity_poly.pdbx_seq_one_letter_code
_entity_poly.pdbx_strand_id
1 'polypeptide(L)'
;MGMTEAERFHFDLSGFLVRPAILTADEVAEIRDQIDRIKHKPESLPPEHRCVPGGPASLLIDHPKVIEVLHEIIGPNIRLEGCGCVWRKKGERHGDLHGGGPKQIDPI
;
A
#
# COMPACT_ATOMS: atom_id res chain seq x y z
N MET A 1 1.70 -19.19 0.92
CA MET A 1 0.66 -20.05 0.30
C MET A 1 -0.07 -19.14 -0.66
N GLY A 2 -0.12 -19.46 -1.95
CA GLY A 2 -0.76 -18.59 -2.95
C GLY A 2 -2.23 -18.27 -2.64
N MET A 3 -2.85 -17.49 -3.51
CA MET A 3 -4.28 -17.17 -3.37
C MET A 3 -5.12 -18.44 -3.23
N THR A 4 -6.12 -18.39 -2.36
CA THR A 4 -7.15 -19.44 -2.32
C THR A 4 -8.03 -19.37 -3.56
N GLU A 5 -8.77 -20.44 -3.85
CA GLU A 5 -9.72 -20.44 -4.98
C GLU A 5 -10.82 -19.39 -4.80
N ALA A 6 -11.30 -19.20 -3.57
CA ALA A 6 -12.27 -18.15 -3.24
C ALA A 6 -11.69 -16.74 -3.46
N GLU A 7 -10.43 -16.50 -3.09
CA GLU A 7 -9.76 -15.21 -3.34
C GLU A 7 -9.57 -14.96 -4.84
N ARG A 8 -9.17 -15.98 -5.61
CA ARG A 8 -9.08 -15.87 -7.08
C ARG A 8 -10.44 -15.53 -7.70
N PHE A 9 -11.47 -16.31 -7.36
CA PHE A 9 -12.81 -16.07 -7.86
C PHE A 9 -13.32 -14.65 -7.52
N HIS A 10 -13.09 -14.18 -6.29
CA HIS A 10 -13.48 -12.83 -5.90
C HIS A 10 -12.71 -11.74 -6.65
N PHE A 11 -11.39 -11.94 -6.83
CA PHE A 11 -10.57 -11.01 -7.60
C PHE A 11 -11.01 -10.94 -9.06
N ASP A 12 -11.24 -12.09 -9.72
CA ASP A 12 -11.70 -12.17 -11.11
C ASP A 12 -13.07 -11.49 -11.30
N LEU A 13 -13.96 -11.60 -10.31
CA LEU A 13 -15.29 -11.00 -10.36
C LEU A 13 -15.29 -9.49 -10.09
N SER A 14 -14.47 -9.01 -9.15
CA SER A 14 -14.57 -7.65 -8.60
C SER A 14 -13.41 -6.72 -8.97
N GLY A 15 -12.30 -7.27 -9.47
CA GLY A 15 -11.07 -6.53 -9.76
C GLY A 15 -10.26 -6.15 -8.51
N PHE A 16 -10.65 -6.59 -7.31
CA PHE A 16 -9.89 -6.35 -6.07
C PHE A 16 -10.02 -7.51 -5.08
N LEU A 17 -9.18 -7.51 -4.04
CA LEU A 17 -9.31 -8.45 -2.91
C LEU A 17 -8.97 -7.75 -1.59
N VAL A 18 -9.52 -8.27 -0.50
CA VAL A 18 -9.25 -7.77 0.86
C VAL A 18 -8.76 -8.92 1.74
N ARG A 19 -7.54 -8.79 2.26
CA ARG A 19 -7.00 -9.65 3.32
C ARG A 19 -6.96 -8.86 4.63
N PRO A 20 -7.80 -9.21 5.62
CA PRO A 20 -7.85 -8.45 6.86
C PRO A 20 -6.58 -8.65 7.69
N ALA A 21 -6.15 -7.59 8.36
CA ALA A 21 -5.12 -7.63 9.40
C ALA A 21 -3.82 -8.36 8.99
N ILE A 22 -3.32 -8.11 7.77
CA ILE A 22 -2.02 -8.67 7.35
C ILE A 22 -0.84 -8.05 8.10
N LEU A 23 -1.03 -6.88 8.70
CA LEU A 23 -0.10 -6.22 9.62
C LEU A 23 -0.63 -6.34 11.05
N THR A 24 0.29 -6.47 11.99
CA THR A 24 0.05 -6.40 13.43
C THR A 24 -0.24 -4.97 13.88
N ALA A 25 -0.79 -4.83 15.08
CA ALA A 25 -1.07 -3.51 15.67
C ALA A 25 0.21 -2.69 15.87
N ASP A 26 1.33 -3.33 16.21
CA ASP A 26 2.61 -2.67 16.46
C ASP A 26 3.23 -2.17 15.15
N GLU A 27 3.25 -3.00 14.10
CA GLU A 27 3.72 -2.59 12.77
C GLU A 27 2.90 -1.38 12.25
N VAL A 28 1.59 -1.41 12.43
CA VAL A 28 0.72 -0.28 12.06
C VAL A 28 1.05 0.97 12.89
N ALA A 29 1.31 0.81 14.19
CA ALA A 29 1.65 1.93 15.06
C ALA A 29 2.99 2.56 14.68
N GLU A 30 4.00 1.75 14.37
CA GLU A 30 5.34 2.20 13.95
C GLU A 30 5.30 2.91 12.59
N ILE A 31 4.60 2.36 11.60
CA ILE A 31 4.44 2.99 10.28
C ILE A 31 3.70 4.32 10.42
N ARG A 32 2.66 4.39 11.27
CA ARG A 32 1.93 5.63 11.52
C ARG A 32 2.81 6.69 12.20
N ASP A 33 3.58 6.32 13.22
CA ASP A 33 4.52 7.25 13.88
C ASP A 33 5.54 7.79 12.89
N GLN A 34 6.11 6.92 12.05
CA GLN A 34 7.03 7.33 11.01
C GLN A 34 6.39 8.35 10.05
N ILE A 35 5.19 8.06 9.51
CA ILE A 35 4.51 8.96 8.57
C ILE A 35 4.21 10.31 9.21
N ASP A 36 3.77 10.33 10.48
CA ASP A 36 3.54 11.58 11.22
C ASP A 36 4.82 12.41 11.34
N ARG A 37 5.93 11.77 11.69
CA ARG A 37 7.25 12.41 11.79
C ARG A 37 7.78 12.88 10.43
N ILE A 38 7.57 12.12 9.35
CA ILE A 38 7.88 12.57 7.99
C ILE A 38 7.17 13.90 7.69
N LYS A 39 5.89 14.03 8.06
CA LYS A 39 5.08 15.23 7.77
C LYS A 39 5.41 16.43 8.67
N HIS A 40 5.77 16.18 9.93
CA HIS A 40 5.81 17.23 10.95
C HIS A 40 7.21 17.50 11.52
N LYS A 41 8.09 16.49 11.57
CA LYS A 41 9.41 16.57 12.19
C LYS A 41 10.44 15.69 11.43
N PRO A 42 10.67 15.90 10.13
CA PRO A 42 11.52 15.00 9.33
C PRO A 42 12.95 14.93 9.86
N GLU A 43 13.49 16.03 10.40
CA GLU A 43 14.83 16.05 11.00
C GLU A 43 14.97 15.16 12.24
N SER A 44 13.86 14.75 12.86
CA SER A 44 13.89 13.76 13.95
C SER A 44 14.21 12.34 13.46
N LEU A 45 14.13 12.08 12.16
CA LEU A 45 14.38 10.77 11.56
C LEU A 45 15.77 10.75 10.88
N PRO A 46 16.43 9.57 10.83
CA PRO A 46 17.58 9.36 9.94
C PRO A 46 17.21 9.73 8.49
N PRO A 47 18.12 10.32 7.70
CA PRO A 47 17.84 10.76 6.33
C PRO A 47 17.10 9.73 5.46
N GLU A 48 17.51 8.46 5.53
CA GLU A 48 16.95 7.32 4.81
C GLU A 48 15.51 6.95 5.24
N HIS A 49 15.03 7.42 6.39
CA HIS A 49 13.69 7.14 6.91
C HIS A 49 12.71 8.32 6.71
N ARG A 50 13.18 9.44 6.13
CA ARG A 50 12.39 10.66 5.94
C ARG A 50 11.40 10.58 4.77
N CYS A 51 11.37 9.46 4.05
CA CYS A 51 10.41 9.19 3.00
C CYS A 51 10.06 7.70 3.00
N VAL A 52 8.85 7.36 2.52
CA VAL A 52 8.53 5.98 2.20
C VAL A 52 9.33 5.55 0.95
N PRO A 53 9.79 4.29 0.88
CA PRO A 53 9.47 3.18 1.76
C PRO A 53 10.58 2.93 2.79
N GLY A 54 11.37 3.93 3.19
CA GLY A 54 12.39 3.73 4.23
C GLY A 54 11.78 3.51 5.62
N GLY A 55 12.60 3.20 6.62
CA GLY A 55 12.18 3.06 8.02
C GLY A 55 11.15 1.95 8.24
N PRO A 56 10.25 2.06 9.24
CA PRO A 56 9.18 1.08 9.47
C PRO A 56 8.36 0.70 8.22
N ALA A 57 8.12 1.65 7.31
CA ALA A 57 7.40 1.38 6.06
C ALA A 57 8.13 0.43 5.09
N SER A 58 9.42 0.12 5.29
CA SER A 58 10.18 -0.80 4.43
C SER A 58 9.65 -2.23 4.49
N LEU A 59 9.02 -2.59 5.61
CA LEU A 59 8.32 -3.87 5.78
C LEU A 59 7.25 -4.11 4.70
N LEU A 60 6.74 -3.05 4.07
CA LEU A 60 5.71 -3.15 3.04
C LEU A 60 6.26 -3.51 1.65
N ILE A 61 7.57 -3.37 1.41
CA ILE A 61 8.18 -3.52 0.07
C ILE A 61 7.96 -4.94 -0.49
N ASP A 62 8.19 -5.94 0.35
CA ASP A 62 8.18 -7.36 -0.03
C ASP A 62 7.32 -8.20 0.91
N HIS A 63 6.31 -7.57 1.54
CA HIS A 63 5.46 -8.24 2.51
C HIS A 63 4.91 -9.56 1.93
N PRO A 64 5.14 -10.72 2.57
CA PRO A 64 4.92 -12.02 1.96
C PRO A 64 3.47 -12.25 1.54
N LYS A 65 2.51 -11.67 2.29
CA LYS A 65 1.07 -11.73 1.97
C LYS A 65 0.66 -10.91 0.74
N VAL A 66 1.49 -9.96 0.32
CA VAL A 66 1.30 -9.16 -0.90
C VAL A 66 2.05 -9.84 -2.05
N ILE A 67 3.30 -10.24 -1.83
CA ILE A 67 4.12 -10.91 -2.85
C ILE A 67 3.47 -12.20 -3.37
N GLU A 68 2.88 -13.01 -2.49
CA GLU A 68 2.20 -14.24 -2.92
C GLU A 68 0.97 -13.98 -3.82
N VAL A 69 0.32 -12.83 -3.68
CA VAL A 69 -0.77 -12.38 -4.56
C VAL A 69 -0.21 -11.87 -5.89
N LEU A 70 0.82 -11.02 -5.85
CA LEU A 70 1.44 -10.49 -7.07
C LEU A 70 2.01 -11.60 -7.94
N HIS A 71 2.70 -12.58 -7.34
CA HIS A 71 3.24 -13.71 -8.08
C HIS A 71 2.15 -14.58 -8.74
N GLU A 72 0.99 -14.73 -8.11
CA GLU A 72 -0.15 -15.46 -8.69
C GLU A 72 -0.76 -14.70 -9.87
N ILE A 73 -0.98 -13.39 -9.72
CA ILE A 73 -1.75 -12.59 -10.70
C ILE A 73 -0.89 -12.13 -11.88
N ILE A 74 0.33 -11.65 -11.62
CA ILE A 74 1.19 -11.00 -12.63
C ILE A 74 2.53 -11.73 -12.85
N GLY A 75 2.75 -12.85 -12.18
CA GLY A 75 3.95 -13.67 -12.31
C GLY A 75 5.11 -13.24 -11.41
N PRO A 76 6.22 -13.99 -11.41
CA PRO A 76 7.30 -13.84 -10.43
C PRO A 76 8.24 -12.64 -10.68
N ASN A 77 8.24 -12.10 -11.90
CA ASN A 77 9.17 -11.05 -12.30
C ASN A 77 8.52 -9.68 -12.10
N ILE A 78 8.54 -9.19 -10.86
CA ILE A 78 7.92 -7.91 -10.48
C ILE A 78 8.96 -6.86 -10.10
N ARG A 79 8.59 -5.58 -10.27
CA ARG A 79 9.39 -4.43 -9.84
C ARG A 79 8.48 -3.41 -9.17
N LEU A 80 8.91 -2.88 -8.03
CA LEU A 80 8.26 -1.75 -7.39
C LEU A 80 8.70 -0.46 -8.12
N GLU A 81 7.82 0.12 -8.93
CA GLU A 81 8.09 1.38 -9.66
C GLU A 81 7.99 2.63 -8.79
N GLY A 82 7.16 2.60 -7.76
CA GLY A 82 6.87 3.77 -6.95
C GLY A 82 6.16 3.41 -5.65
N CYS A 83 6.41 4.21 -4.63
CA CYS A 83 5.75 4.12 -3.34
C CYS A 83 5.37 5.53 -2.88
N GLY A 84 4.32 5.62 -2.09
CA GLY A 84 3.82 6.90 -1.61
C GLY A 84 2.91 6.71 -0.40
N CYS A 85 2.73 7.79 0.35
CA CYS A 85 1.72 7.86 1.40
C CYS A 85 0.65 8.87 1.01
N VAL A 86 -0.61 8.50 1.25
CA VAL A 86 -1.73 9.43 1.12
C VAL A 86 -2.07 9.92 2.52
N TRP A 87 -2.03 11.24 2.71
CA TRP A 87 -2.39 11.89 3.97
C TRP A 87 -3.60 12.77 3.73
N ARG A 88 -4.62 12.63 4.56
CA ARG A 88 -5.84 13.43 4.47
C ARG A 88 -6.25 13.98 5.83
N LYS A 89 -6.84 15.16 5.83
CA LYS A 89 -7.47 15.78 7.00
C LYS A 89 -8.97 15.52 6.98
N LYS A 90 -9.56 15.44 8.18
CA LYS A 90 -11.01 15.31 8.34
C LYS A 90 -11.70 16.49 7.63
N GLY A 91 -12.66 16.17 6.77
CA GLY A 91 -13.45 17.16 6.01
C GLY A 91 -12.92 17.50 4.63
N GLU A 92 -11.77 16.98 4.20
CA GLU A 92 -11.29 17.18 2.83
C GLU A 92 -12.20 16.45 1.81
N ARG A 93 -12.46 17.10 0.66
CA ARG A 93 -13.22 16.52 -0.46
C ARG A 93 -12.57 15.22 -0.96
N HIS A 94 -13.39 14.24 -1.33
CA HIS A 94 -12.94 13.04 -2.07
C HIS A 94 -13.17 13.20 -3.58
N GLY A 95 -12.44 12.43 -4.39
CA GLY A 95 -12.71 12.32 -5.82
C GLY A 95 -14.02 11.57 -6.10
N ASP A 96 -14.53 11.72 -7.32
CA ASP A 96 -15.63 10.91 -7.85
C ASP A 96 -15.10 9.53 -8.31
N LEU A 97 -15.96 8.65 -8.79
CA LEU A 97 -15.55 7.35 -9.31
C LEU A 97 -14.63 7.52 -10.54
N HIS A 98 -13.47 6.86 -10.53
CA HIS A 98 -12.45 6.95 -11.57
C HIS A 98 -11.67 5.62 -11.68
N GLY A 99 -11.08 5.38 -12.85
CA GLY A 99 -10.18 4.24 -13.07
C GLY A 99 -8.76 4.49 -12.54
N GLY A 100 -7.98 3.41 -12.39
CA GLY A 100 -6.54 3.48 -12.11
C GLY A 100 -5.67 3.73 -13.36
N GLY A 101 -4.37 4.03 -13.17
CA GLY A 101 -3.38 4.14 -14.24
C GLY A 101 -3.12 5.56 -14.79
N PRO A 102 -2.43 5.69 -15.96
CA PRO A 102 -1.96 6.97 -16.52
C PRO A 102 -3.05 8.03 -16.80
N LYS A 103 -4.32 7.66 -16.66
CA LYS A 103 -5.50 8.50 -16.84
C LYS A 103 -6.40 8.47 -15.59
N GLN A 104 -5.78 8.46 -14.41
CA GLN A 104 -6.40 8.22 -13.10
C GLN A 104 -7.51 9.19 -12.67
N ILE A 105 -7.84 10.18 -13.49
CA ILE A 105 -8.87 11.19 -13.24
C ILE A 105 -9.94 11.22 -14.34
N ASP A 106 -9.84 10.31 -15.31
CA ASP A 106 -10.88 10.15 -16.32
C ASP A 106 -12.11 9.54 -15.63
N PRO A 107 -13.29 10.16 -15.81
CA PRO A 107 -14.53 9.58 -15.30
C PRO A 107 -14.77 8.22 -15.96
N ILE A 108 -15.33 7.30 -15.17
CA ILE A 108 -15.86 6.02 -15.68
C ILE A 108 -17.11 6.29 -16.52
#